data_AF-A0A3D5WPV3-F1
#
_entry.id   AF-A0A3D5WPV3-F1
#
_cell.length_a   1.000
_cell.length_b   1.000
_cell.length_c   1.000
_cell.angle_alpha   90.00
_cell.angle_beta   90.00
_cell.angle_gamma   90.00
#
_symmetry.space_group_name_H-M   'P 1'
#
loop_
_entity.id
_entity.type
_entity.pdbx_description
1 polymer ?
#
loop_
_entity_poly.entity_id
_entity_poly.type
_entity_poly.pdbx_seq_one_letter_code
_entity_poly.pdbx_strand_id
1 'polypeptide(L)' 'MLYIFMALYAEAVPFIAQMKLKRVNDSGKFVLYQDEAGEAILAVTGPGKVEA' A
#
# COMPACT_ATOMS: atom_id res chain seq x y z
N MET A 1 2.43 10.41 14.74
CA MET A 1 1.20 10.96 14.11
C MET A 1 0.91 10.09 12.91
N LEU A 2 -0.23 9.40 12.86
CA LEU A 2 -0.47 8.36 11.85
C LEU A 2 -0.90 8.97 10.51
N TYR A 3 -0.19 8.64 9.43
CA TYR A 3 -0.54 9.09 8.08
C TYR A 3 -1.16 7.95 7.27
N ILE A 4 -2.32 8.21 6.66
CA ILE A 4 -3.07 7.22 5.87
C ILE A 4 -3.22 7.73 4.45
N PHE A 5 -2.74 6.95 3.48
CA PHE A 5 -2.79 7.27 2.06
C PHE A 5 -3.57 6.20 1.30
N MET A 6 -4.23 6.57 0.20
CA MET A 6 -4.96 5.64 -0.66
C MET A 6 -4.53 5.82 -2.12
N ALA A 7 -4.18 4.73 -2.79
CA ALA A 7 -3.67 4.78 -4.17
C ALA A 7 -4.07 3.53 -4.97
N LEU A 8 -4.10 3.64 -6.31
CA LEU A 8 -4.17 2.49 -7.20
C LEU A 8 -2.84 1.72 -7.18
N TYR A 9 -2.87 0.41 -7.42
CA TYR A 9 -1.64 -0.41 -7.36
C TYR A 9 -0.51 0.15 -8.24
N ALA A 10 -0.81 0.54 -9.48
CA ALA A 10 0.16 1.10 -10.41
C ALA A 10 0.88 2.36 -9.88
N GLU A 11 0.16 3.19 -9.12
CA GLU A 11 0.69 4.42 -8.51
C GLU A 11 1.38 4.14 -7.17
N ALA A 12 0.96 3.08 -6.47
CA ALA A 12 1.48 2.69 -5.17
C ALA A 12 2.85 2.00 -5.24
N VAL A 13 3.17 1.28 -6.33
CA VAL A 13 4.44 0.54 -6.49
C VAL A 13 5.68 1.39 -6.16
N PRO A 14 5.90 2.58 -6.77
CA PRO A 14 7.07 3.39 -6.46
C PRO A 14 7.07 3.88 -5.01
N PHE A 15 5.89 4.15 -4.44
CA PHE A 15 5.75 4.64 -3.06
C PHE A 15 6.09 3.55 -2.03
N ILE A 16 5.61 2.33 -2.26
CA ILE A 16 5.91 1.14 -1.44
C ILE A 16 7.42 0.90 -1.41
N ALA A 17 8.07 0.98 -2.58
CA ALA A 17 9.51 0.77 -2.69
C ALA A 17 10.31 1.89 -2.01
N GLN A 18 9.98 3.15 -2.26
CA GLN A 18 10.71 4.31 -1.73
C GLN A 18 10.58 4.40 -0.20
N MET A 19 9.37 4.20 0.34
CA MET A 19 9.13 4.27 1.78
C MET A 19 9.39 2.93 2.50
N LYS A 20 9.84 1.89 1.78
CA LYS A 20 10.10 0.54 2.31
C LYS A 20 8.90 -0.03 3.07
N LEU A 21 7.70 0.20 2.56
CA LEU A 21 6.46 -0.23 3.22
C LEU A 21 6.32 -1.75 3.09
N LYS A 22 5.95 -2.41 4.19
CA LYS A 22 5.72 -3.85 4.27
C LYS A 22 4.22 -4.14 4.21
N ARG A 23 3.84 -5.19 3.48
CA ARG A 23 2.45 -5.63 3.41
C ARG A 23 2.03 -6.18 4.78
N VAL A 24 0.96 -5.62 5.35
CA VAL A 24 0.44 -6.03 6.68
C VAL A 24 -0.98 -6.58 6.64
N ASN A 25 -1.74 -6.32 5.57
CA ASN A 25 -3.09 -6.88 5.40
C ASN A 25 -3.43 -7.04 3.91
N ASP A 26 -4.19 -8.09 3.60
CA ASP A 26 -4.87 -8.27 2.32
C ASP A 26 -6.32 -8.66 2.58
N SER A 27 -7.24 -7.71 2.37
CA SER A 27 -8.67 -7.92 2.53
C SER A 27 -9.36 -8.27 1.20
N GLY A 28 -8.61 -8.55 0.12
CA GLY A 28 -9.10 -8.84 -1.23
C GLY A 28 -9.64 -7.63 -1.99
N LYS A 29 -10.15 -6.60 -1.29
CA LYS A 29 -10.54 -5.30 -1.85
C LYS A 29 -9.44 -4.25 -1.73
N PHE A 30 -8.66 -4.34 -0.65
CA PHE A 30 -7.57 -3.42 -0.33
C PHE A 30 -6.38 -4.21 0.21
N VAL A 31 -5.20 -3.78 -0.19
CA VAL A 31 -3.93 -4.25 0.36
C VAL A 31 -3.34 -3.13 1.20
N LEU A 32 -3.05 -3.40 2.48
CA LEU A 32 -2.44 -2.42 3.37
C LEU A 32 -0.94 -2.65 3.44
N TYR A 33 -0.20 -1.57 3.28
CA TYR A 33 1.23 -1.51 3.51
C TYR A 33 1.50 -0.55 4.67
N GLN A 34 2.47 -0.87 5.51
CA GLN A 34 2.87 -0.07 6.65
C GLN A 34 4.38 0.08 6.69
N ASP A 35 4.86 1.23 7.12
CA ASP A 35 6.28 1.41 7.40
C ASP A 35 6.70 0.65 8.66
N GLU A 36 8.01 0.55 8.88
CA GLU A 36 8.54 -0.23 10.01
C GLU A 36 8.26 0.42 11.38
N ALA A 37 8.12 1.75 11.42
CA ALA A 37 7.79 2.49 12.64
C ALA A 37 6.28 2.49 12.96
N GLY A 38 5.44 2.03 12.04
CA GLY A 38 3.99 2.05 12.19
C GLY A 38 3.37 3.44 12.09
N GLU A 39 4.10 4.43 11.59
CA GLU A 39 3.68 5.82 11.48
C GLU A 39 2.98 6.15 10.16
N ALA A 40 3.14 5.30 9.14
CA ALA A 40 2.52 5.47 7.82
C ALA A 40 1.85 4.18 7.35
N ILE A 41 0.58 4.30 6.93
CA ILE A 41 -0.20 3.23 6.31
C ILE A 41 -0.61 3.67 4.90
N LEU A 42 -0.34 2.82 3.92
CA LEU A 42 -0.78 2.97 2.54
C LEU A 42 -1.82 1.89 2.22
N ALA A 43 -3.05 2.30 1.99
CA ALA A 43 -4.13 1.44 1.50
C ALA A 43 -4.15 1.44 -0.03
N VAL A 44 -3.89 0.30 -0.63
CA VAL A 44 -3.85 0.15 -2.08
C VAL A 44 -5.13 -0.52 -2.56
N THR A 45 -5.80 0.09 -3.52
CA THR A 45 -7.01 -0.43 -4.16
C THR A 45 -6.74 -0.88 -5.59
N GLY A 46 -7.37 -1.97 -6.01
CA GLY A 46 -7.24 -2.54 -7.35
C GLY A 46 -6.95 -4.04 -7.32
N PRO A 47 -7.32 -4.79 -8.39
CA PRO A 47 -6.97 -6.20 -8.49
C PRO A 47 -5.45 -6.29 -8.42
N GLY A 48 -4.90 -7.20 -7.61
CA GLY A 48 -3.46 -7.47 -7.53
C GLY A 48 -2.81 -7.98 -8.82
N LYS A 49 -3.51 -7.86 -9.95
CA LYS A 49 -3.04 -7.97 -11.32
C LYS A 49 -3.59 -6.79 -12.10
N VAL A 50 -2.71 -5.93 -12.59
CA VAL A 50 -3.00 -5.21 -13.82
C VAL A 50 -3.10 -6.31 -14.89
N GLU A 51 -4.31 -6.67 -15.31
CA GLU A 51 -4.45 -7.39 -16.58
C GLU A 51 -4.00 -6.42 -17.67
N ALA A 52 -3.05 -6.88 -18.47
CA ALA A 52 -2.45 -6.17 -19.60
C ALA A 52 -3.43 -6.05 -20.77
#